data_AF-A0A7Z9JZV4-F1
#
_entry.id   AF-A0A7Z9JZV4-F1
#
_cell.length_a   1.000
_cell.length_b   1.000
_cell.length_c   1.000
_cell.angle_alpha   90.00
_cell.angle_beta   90.00
_cell.angle_gamma   90.00
#
_symmetry.space_group_name_H-M   'P 1'
#
loop_
_entity.id
_entity.type
_entity.pdbx_description
1 polymer ?
#
loop_
_entity_poly.entity_id
_entity_poly.type
_entity_poly.pdbx_seq_one_letter_code
_entity_poly.pdbx_strand_id
1 'polypeptide(L)'
;VIVSFNSDSRELARRMNTEAAKGVKYGNLSEEEALKLVTINPAIQLNIDKWVGSLEVGKDADFVIWSDHPLSTRAKCEQTWIDGIQYFSLDRDAELKVRDTELRNKLVSKILSKKSDVKGKKWNHNEKKSANHHNCLEKL
;
A
#
# COMPACT_ATOMS: atom_id res chain seq x y z
N VAL A 1 3.28 -10.18 27.22
CA VAL A 1 4.02 -9.28 26.32
C VAL A 1 3.16 -9.06 25.08
N ILE A 2 3.00 -7.82 24.62
CA ILE A 2 2.23 -7.51 23.40
C ILE A 2 3.18 -7.59 22.20
N VAL A 3 2.85 -8.44 21.22
CA VAL A 3 3.67 -8.70 20.04
C VAL A 3 2.88 -8.30 18.79
N SER A 4 3.56 -7.68 17.83
CA SER A 4 2.98 -7.27 16.55
C SER A 4 3.94 -7.62 15.41
N PHE A 5 3.43 -7.61 14.18
CA PHE A 5 4.25 -7.73 12.98
C PHE A 5 4.41 -6.38 12.27
N ASN A 6 5.64 -6.12 11.84
CA ASN A 6 6.00 -5.02 10.98
C ASN A 6 6.83 -5.58 9.82
N SER A 7 6.66 -5.01 8.63
CA SER A 7 7.40 -5.42 7.44
C SER A 7 8.90 -5.11 7.50
N ASP A 8 9.27 -3.98 8.13
CA ASP A 8 10.61 -3.37 8.08
C ASP A 8 11.27 -3.46 6.67
N SER A 9 10.45 -3.36 5.62
CA SER A 9 10.86 -3.63 4.24
C SER A 9 10.76 -2.37 3.40
N ARG A 10 11.87 -2.00 2.76
CA ARG A 10 11.94 -0.89 1.79
C ARG A 10 11.21 -1.21 0.48
N GLU A 11 10.94 -2.48 0.21
CA GLU A 11 10.39 -2.99 -1.06
C GLU A 11 8.89 -3.32 -0.97
N LEU A 12 8.22 -2.79 0.07
CA LEU A 12 6.80 -2.91 0.32
C LEU A 12 6.40 -4.38 0.53
N ALA A 13 6.67 -4.97 1.70
CA ALA A 13 5.97 -6.19 2.07
C ALA A 13 4.48 -5.85 2.24
N ARG A 14 3.68 -6.12 1.20
CA ARG A 14 2.30 -5.60 1.10
C ARG A 14 1.25 -6.51 1.75
N ARG A 15 1.64 -7.70 2.19
CA ARG A 15 0.72 -8.76 2.62
C ARG A 15 0.96 -9.19 4.06
N MET A 16 0.78 -8.24 4.98
CA MET A 16 0.91 -8.52 6.42
C MET A 16 -0.06 -9.60 6.91
N ASN A 17 -1.22 -9.76 6.27
CA ASN A 17 -2.14 -10.86 6.55
C ASN A 17 -1.51 -12.25 6.28
N THR A 18 -0.65 -12.38 5.27
CA THR A 18 0.08 -13.62 5.00
C THR A 18 1.20 -13.84 6.02
N GLU A 19 1.85 -12.76 6.49
CA GLU A 19 2.81 -12.86 7.59
C GLU A 19 2.14 -13.31 8.88
N ALA A 20 0.97 -12.76 9.22
CA ALA A 20 0.13 -13.24 10.32
C ALA A 20 -0.19 -14.74 10.21
N ALA A 21 -0.55 -15.22 9.01
CA ALA A 21 -0.86 -16.63 8.78
C ALA A 21 0.32 -17.58 9.08
N LYS A 22 1.58 -17.11 8.96
CA LYS A 22 2.76 -17.89 9.37
C LYS A 22 2.78 -18.12 10.88
N GLY A 23 2.24 -17.20 11.68
CA GLY A 23 2.07 -17.38 13.12
C GLY A 23 1.18 -18.57 13.47
N VAL A 24 0.12 -18.81 12.69
CA VAL A 24 -0.71 -20.03 12.82
C VAL A 24 0.11 -21.27 12.43
N LYS A 25 0.72 -21.24 11.24
CA LYS A 25 1.39 -22.41 10.67
C LYS A 25 2.63 -22.88 11.45
N TYR A 26 3.44 -21.94 11.94
CA TYR A 26 4.75 -22.21 12.54
C TYR A 26 4.83 -21.84 14.03
N GLY A 27 3.96 -20.95 14.51
CA GLY A 27 3.95 -20.46 15.89
C GLY A 27 2.87 -21.08 16.78
N ASN A 28 2.04 -21.98 16.23
CA ASN A 28 0.92 -22.61 16.95
C ASN A 28 -0.06 -21.59 17.55
N LEU A 29 -0.21 -20.43 16.91
CA LEU A 29 -1.20 -19.43 17.29
C LEU A 29 -2.58 -19.82 16.76
N SER A 30 -3.61 -19.42 17.50
CA SER A 30 -4.97 -19.40 16.94
C SER A 30 -5.07 -18.36 15.81
N GLU A 31 -6.06 -18.53 14.93
CA GLU A 31 -6.31 -17.55 13.84
C GLU A 31 -6.64 -16.16 14.38
N GLU A 32 -7.34 -16.09 15.51
CA GLU A 32 -7.64 -14.83 16.20
C GLU A 32 -6.37 -14.15 16.72
N GLU A 33 -5.48 -14.88 17.40
CA GLU A 33 -4.20 -14.34 17.86
C GLU A 33 -3.32 -13.90 16.70
N ALA A 34 -3.30 -14.65 15.60
CA ALA A 34 -2.58 -14.27 14.40
C ALA A 34 -3.10 -12.96 13.80
N LEU A 35 -4.42 -12.77 13.72
CA LEU A 35 -5.00 -11.50 13.26
C LEU A 35 -4.65 -10.33 14.17
N LYS A 36 -4.64 -10.54 15.50
CA LYS A 36 -4.25 -9.49 16.46
C LYS A 36 -2.84 -8.95 16.20
N LEU A 37 -1.90 -9.76 15.70
CA LEU A 37 -0.53 -9.34 15.37
C LEU A 37 -0.46 -8.21 14.34
N VAL A 38 -1.48 -8.07 13.50
CA VAL A 38 -1.53 -7.10 12.39
C VAL A 38 -2.69 -6.10 12.52
N THR A 39 -3.49 -6.17 13.60
CA THR A 39 -4.62 -5.27 13.85
C THR A 39 -4.51 -4.56 15.21
N ILE A 40 -5.03 -5.16 16.28
CA ILE A 40 -5.14 -4.49 17.58
C ILE A 40 -3.81 -4.38 18.33
N ASN A 41 -2.89 -5.35 18.19
CA ASN A 41 -1.61 -5.29 18.89
C ASN A 41 -0.73 -4.12 18.44
N PRO A 42 -0.53 -3.86 17.12
CA PRO A 42 0.18 -2.66 16.70
C PRO A 42 -0.57 -1.38 17.08
N ALA A 43 -1.91 -1.37 17.08
CA ALA A 43 -2.68 -0.21 17.52
C ALA A 43 -2.43 0.12 19.01
N ILE A 44 -2.38 -0.90 19.88
CA ILE A 44 -2.04 -0.73 21.31
C ILE A 44 -0.60 -0.22 21.47
N GLN A 45 0.36 -0.80 20.73
CA GLN A 45 1.76 -0.37 20.82
C GLN A 45 1.97 1.08 20.39
N LEU A 46 1.15 1.57 19.46
CA LEU A 46 1.15 2.96 19.00
C LEU A 46 0.23 3.87 19.84
N ASN A 47 -0.46 3.35 20.86
CA ASN A 47 -1.46 4.05 21.68
C ASN A 47 -2.60 4.68 20.86
N ILE A 48 -3.03 3.99 19.80
CA ILE A 48 -4.13 4.41 18.91
C ILE A 48 -5.31 3.43 18.92
N ASP A 49 -5.30 2.44 19.83
CA ASP A 49 -6.30 1.38 19.95
C ASP A 49 -7.71 1.88 20.30
N LYS A 50 -7.83 3.08 20.88
CA LYS A 50 -9.13 3.74 21.09
C LYS A 50 -9.82 4.16 19.79
N TRP A 51 -9.07 4.27 18.69
CA TRP A 51 -9.59 4.71 17.39
C TRP A 51 -9.64 3.56 16.38
N VAL A 52 -8.63 2.69 16.35
CA VAL A 52 -8.47 1.68 15.29
C VAL A 52 -8.06 0.30 15.83
N GLY A 53 -8.05 -0.70 14.95
CA GLY A 53 -7.49 -2.02 15.22
C GLY A 53 -8.50 -3.09 15.67
N SER A 54 -9.75 -2.71 15.94
CA SER A 54 -10.86 -3.65 16.15
C SER A 54 -12.18 -3.07 15.65
N LEU A 55 -13.16 -3.96 15.42
CA LEU A 55 -14.52 -3.59 14.97
C LEU A 55 -15.43 -3.41 16.18
N GLU A 56 -15.44 -2.19 16.74
CA GLU A 56 -16.21 -1.83 17.93
C GLU A 56 -16.94 -0.49 17.71
N VAL A 57 -18.07 -0.31 18.38
CA VAL A 57 -18.83 0.95 18.30
C VAL A 57 -18.00 2.08 18.89
N GLY A 58 -17.91 3.20 18.16
CA GLY A 58 -17.16 4.39 18.56
C GLY A 58 -15.72 4.46 18.02
N LYS A 59 -15.27 3.42 17.30
CA LYS A 59 -14.00 3.42 16.56
C LYS A 59 -14.18 3.89 15.12
N ASP A 60 -13.07 4.24 14.47
CA ASP A 60 -13.04 4.61 13.07
C ASP A 60 -13.44 3.41 12.21
N ALA A 61 -14.19 3.68 11.13
CA ALA A 61 -14.73 2.64 10.25
C ALA A 61 -13.67 2.15 9.23
N ASP A 62 -12.57 1.64 9.77
CA ASP A 62 -11.42 1.10 9.04
C ASP A 62 -11.51 -0.42 8.94
N PHE A 63 -11.93 -0.92 7.78
CA PHE A 63 -12.09 -2.35 7.57
C PHE A 63 -11.89 -2.76 6.12
N VAL A 64 -11.69 -4.07 5.93
CA VAL A 64 -11.43 -4.68 4.64
C VAL A 64 -12.44 -5.79 4.42
N ILE A 65 -13.04 -5.83 3.23
CA ILE A 65 -13.88 -6.93 2.78
C ILE A 65 -12.99 -7.91 2.00
N TRP A 66 -12.99 -9.16 2.42
CA TRP A 66 -12.21 -10.22 1.82
C TRP A 66 -13.11 -11.25 1.14
N SER A 67 -12.64 -11.81 0.02
CA SER A 67 -13.35 -12.85 -0.73
C SER A 67 -13.42 -14.21 -0.03
N ASP A 68 -12.56 -14.43 0.97
CA ASP A 68 -12.42 -15.65 1.78
C ASP A 68 -11.77 -15.26 3.12
N HIS A 69 -11.49 -16.21 3.99
CA HIS A 69 -10.84 -15.97 5.27
C HIS A 69 -9.52 -15.17 5.12
N PRO A 70 -9.30 -14.07 5.86
CA PRO A 70 -8.20 -13.12 5.62
C PRO A 70 -6.78 -13.71 5.76
N LEU A 71 -6.63 -14.80 6.53
CA LEU A 71 -5.36 -15.53 6.66
C LEU A 71 -5.11 -16.55 5.54
N SER A 72 -6.09 -16.78 4.67
CA SER A 72 -5.96 -17.67 3.51
C SER A 72 -5.09 -17.02 2.43
N THR A 73 -4.17 -17.79 1.85
CA THR A 73 -3.36 -17.34 0.70
C THR A 73 -4.18 -17.11 -0.57
N ARG A 74 -5.41 -17.65 -0.62
CA ARG A 74 -6.37 -17.48 -1.71
C ARG A 74 -7.26 -16.25 -1.53
N ALA A 75 -7.30 -15.66 -0.33
CA ALA A 75 -8.14 -14.50 -0.06
C ALA A 75 -7.66 -13.27 -0.84
N LYS A 76 -8.61 -12.57 -1.43
CA LYS A 76 -8.39 -11.31 -2.13
C LYS A 76 -9.11 -10.21 -1.38
N CYS A 77 -8.45 -9.06 -1.25
CA CYS A 77 -9.11 -7.85 -0.78
C CYS A 77 -10.05 -7.38 -1.87
N GLU A 78 -11.35 -7.41 -1.59
CA GLU A 78 -12.40 -6.97 -2.50
C GLU A 78 -12.65 -5.47 -2.36
N GLN A 79 -12.63 -4.97 -1.11
CA GLN A 79 -12.86 -3.58 -0.80
C GLN A 79 -12.05 -3.13 0.41
N THR A 80 -11.61 -1.88 0.40
CA THR A 80 -10.95 -1.22 1.54
C THR A 80 -11.73 0.02 1.92
N TRP A 81 -12.07 0.12 3.20
CA TRP A 81 -12.78 1.24 3.80
C TRP A 81 -11.86 1.92 4.81
N ILE A 82 -11.77 3.26 4.71
CA ILE A 82 -10.99 4.11 5.61
C ILE A 82 -11.90 5.25 6.02
N ASP A 83 -12.04 5.50 7.32
CA ASP A 83 -12.95 6.52 7.88
C ASP A 83 -14.40 6.39 7.35
N GLY A 84 -14.84 5.17 7.05
CA GLY A 84 -16.17 4.89 6.48
C GLY A 84 -16.33 5.25 5.00
N ILE A 85 -15.26 5.63 4.32
CA ILE A 85 -15.23 5.92 2.88
C ILE A 85 -14.60 4.73 2.15
N GLN A 86 -15.24 4.27 1.06
CA GLN A 86 -14.69 3.19 0.23
C GLN A 86 -13.57 3.72 -0.68
N TYR A 87 -12.31 3.50 -0.29
CA TYR A 87 -11.12 3.90 -1.04
C TYR A 87 -10.77 2.95 -2.18
N PHE A 88 -11.01 1.66 -2.01
CA PHE A 88 -10.71 0.63 -3.00
C PHE A 88 -11.89 -0.31 -3.19
N SER A 89 -12.14 -0.71 -4.43
CA SER A 89 -12.99 -1.86 -4.78
C SER A 89 -12.49 -2.49 -6.07
N LEU A 90 -12.68 -3.81 -6.21
CA LEU A 90 -12.33 -4.52 -7.46
C LEU A 90 -13.09 -3.99 -8.68
N ASP A 91 -14.36 -3.60 -8.51
CA ASP A 91 -15.18 -3.06 -9.59
C ASP A 91 -14.63 -1.73 -10.10
N ARG A 92 -14.34 -0.79 -9.19
CA ARG A 92 -13.77 0.52 -9.53
C ARG A 92 -12.37 0.39 -10.12
N ASP A 93 -11.56 -0.54 -9.60
CA ASP A 93 -10.23 -0.82 -10.16
C ASP A 93 -10.30 -1.34 -11.60
N ALA A 94 -11.28 -2.20 -11.90
CA ALA A 94 -11.50 -2.68 -13.27
C ALA A 94 -11.84 -1.53 -14.22
N GLU A 95 -12.74 -0.62 -13.82
CA GLU A 95 -13.10 0.58 -14.60
C GLU A 95 -11.89 1.50 -14.84
N LEU A 96 -11.10 1.76 -13.78
CA LEU A 96 -9.91 2.61 -13.86
C LEU A 96 -8.86 2.02 -14.80
N LYS A 97 -8.66 0.70 -14.80
CA LYS A 97 -7.73 0.03 -15.73
C LYS A 97 -8.14 0.19 -17.19
N VAL A 98 -9.44 0.15 -17.48
CA VAL A 98 -9.94 0.41 -18.85
C VAL A 98 -9.63 1.85 -19.25
N ARG A 99 -10.00 2.82 -18.40
CA ARG A 99 -9.71 4.25 -18.60
C ARG A 99 -8.23 4.52 -18.84
N ASP A 100 -7.37 3.92 -18.01
CA ASP A 100 -5.92 4.12 -18.07
C ASP A 100 -5.31 3.52 -19.34
N THR A 101 -5.83 2.38 -19.78
CA THR A 101 -5.44 1.75 -21.05
C THR A 101 -5.79 2.64 -22.23
N GLU A 102 -7.00 3.18 -22.27
CA GLU A 102 -7.42 4.13 -23.30
C GLU A 102 -6.58 5.41 -23.31
N LEU A 103 -6.35 5.98 -22.13
CA LEU A 103 -5.56 7.20 -21.98
C LEU A 103 -4.12 6.96 -22.43
N ARG A 104 -3.51 5.84 -22.04
CA ARG A 104 -2.18 5.42 -22.49
C ARG A 104 -2.13 5.34 -24.02
N ASN A 105 -3.09 4.69 -24.66
CA ASN A 105 -3.12 4.57 -26.11
C ASN A 105 -3.26 5.93 -26.81
N LYS A 106 -4.11 6.82 -26.29
CA LYS A 106 -4.26 8.21 -26.76
C LYS A 106 -2.97 9.03 -26.62
N LEU A 107 -2.21 8.83 -25.55
CA LEU A 107 -0.94 9.53 -25.34
C LEU A 107 0.14 8.99 -26.28
N VAL A 108 0.22 7.66 -26.43
CA VAL A 108 1.18 7.02 -27.35
C VAL A 108 0.96 7.48 -28.78
N SER A 109 -0.29 7.55 -29.26
CA SER A 109 -0.58 8.04 -30.61
C SER A 109 -0.18 9.51 -30.80
N LYS A 110 -0.45 10.39 -29.82
CA LYS A 110 -0.01 11.79 -29.84
C LYS A 110 1.51 11.94 -29.86
N ILE A 111 2.26 11.07 -29.18
CA ILE A 111 3.72 11.09 -29.19
C ILE A 111 4.25 10.66 -30.56
N LEU A 112 3.67 9.59 -31.14
CA LEU A 112 4.05 9.11 -32.47
C LEU A 112 3.78 10.16 -33.55
N SER A 113 2.64 10.86 -33.49
CA SER A 113 2.30 11.91 -34.45
C SER A 113 3.17 13.16 -34.35
N LYS A 114 3.70 13.51 -33.16
CA LYS A 114 4.58 14.67 -32.96
C LYS A 114 6.04 14.41 -33.31
N LYS A 115 6.50 13.16 -33.34
CA LYS A 115 7.91 12.82 -33.60
C LYS A 115 8.39 13.24 -35.00
N SER A 116 7.48 13.46 -35.96
CA SER A 116 7.82 14.01 -37.28
C SER A 116 8.25 15.48 -37.26
N ASP A 117 7.81 16.26 -36.26
CA ASP A 117 8.00 17.73 -36.24
C ASP A 117 9.24 18.19 -35.47
N VAL A 118 9.93 17.29 -34.74
CA VAL A 118 11.08 17.61 -33.88
C VAL A 118 12.39 17.10 -34.49
N LYS A 119 12.65 17.43 -35.77
CA LYS A 119 14.01 17.42 -36.32
C LYS A 119 14.62 18.81 -36.15
N GLY A 120 15.17 19.14 -34.96
CA GLY A 120 16.06 20.31 -34.87
C GLY A 120 16.14 21.13 -33.57
N LYS A 121 15.42 20.82 -32.48
CA LYS A 121 15.61 21.55 -31.20
C LYS A 121 16.57 20.81 -30.26
N LYS A 122 17.80 21.32 -30.15
CA LYS A 122 18.76 20.96 -29.09
C LYS A 122 18.12 21.27 -27.72
N TRP A 123 17.99 20.26 -26.88
CA TRP A 123 17.55 20.43 -25.49
C TRP A 123 18.70 21.05 -24.69
N ASN A 124 18.52 22.28 -24.21
CA ASN A 124 19.47 22.90 -23.28
C ASN A 124 19.05 22.52 -21.85
N HIS A 125 19.79 21.60 -21.22
CA HIS A 125 19.66 21.36 -19.79
C HIS A 125 20.09 22.61 -19.04
N ASN A 126 19.13 23.32 -18.45
CA ASN A 126 19.44 24.42 -17.53
C ASN A 126 19.62 23.82 -16.13
N GLU A 127 20.70 23.06 -15.95
CA GLU A 127 21.11 22.59 -14.62
C GLU A 127 21.54 23.80 -13.79
N LYS A 128 20.68 24.26 -12.87
CA LYS A 128 21.20 24.93 -11.68
C LYS A 128 21.97 23.86 -10.92
N LYS A 129 23.29 24.07 -10.71
CA LYS A 129 24.15 23.19 -9.89
C LYS A 129 23.36 22.70 -8.68
N SER A 130 23.21 21.39 -8.51
CA SER A 130 22.54 20.84 -7.33
C SER A 130 23.21 21.38 -6.08
N ALA A 131 22.43 21.68 -5.04
CA ALA A 131 22.99 22.06 -3.75
C ALA A 131 24.05 21.03 -3.30
N ASN A 132 25.17 21.51 -2.76
CA ASN A 132 26.21 20.65 -2.21
C ASN A 132 25.57 19.70 -1.20
N HIS A 133 25.63 18.40 -1.46
CA HIS A 133 25.16 17.39 -0.52
C HIS A 133 26.18 17.32 0.61
N HIS A 134 25.84 17.86 1.78
CA HIS A 134 26.64 17.67 2.98
C HIS A 134 26.39 16.25 3.51
N ASN A 135 27.36 15.37 3.33
CA ASN A 135 27.31 14.03 3.91
C ASN A 135 27.65 14.11 5.40
N CYS A 136 26.87 13.44 6.25
CA CYS A 136 27.05 13.45 7.71
C CYS A 136 28.32 12.73 8.20
N LEU A 137 29.19 12.28 7.28
CA LEU A 137 30.45 11.58 7.60
C LEU A 137 31.67 12.52 7.65
N GLU A 138 31.52 13.82 7.42
CA GLU A 138 32.66 14.77 7.42
C GLU A 138 33.01 15.35 8.80
N LYS A 139 32.43 14.82 9.89
CA LYS A 139 32.87 15.16 11.26
C LYS A 139 32.89 13.92 12.15
N LEU A 140 33.97 13.15 12.01
CA LEU A 140 34.55 12.34 13.10
C LEU A 140 36.01 12.76 13.26
#